data_AF-A0A8S1KQY5-F1
#
_entry.id   AF-A0A8S1KQY5-F1
#
_cell.length_a   1.000
_cell.length_b   1.000
_cell.length_c   1.000
_cell.angle_alpha   90.00
_cell.angle_beta   90.00
_cell.angle_gamma   90.00
#
_symmetry.space_group_name_H-M   'P 1'
#
loop_
_entity.id
_entity.type
_entity.pdbx_description
1 polymer ?
#
loop_
_entity_poly.entity_id
_entity_poly.type
_entity_poly.pdbx_seq_one_letter_code
_entity_poly.pdbx_strand_id
1 'polypeptide(L)'
;MDQISNKELLKKINIQLKSAVTVYAKIQIVNYLLNSTSEFIDMFGQTSSMKMITQYLKEALKCIQANEELVDKIFMLLLKMNLNDEMLKESDMGYLLIKIKDKKLLDDQRVSINDQILQKWLKIKTRYRNTLEELKKNSNQKDKYEERKKKVKRNQSSSSNESQNKKKKNKKKNVRFARDDILMNYKYFKRDDEPNLRGMTIEEVIAFQKQYAGELRRLYQINGYDIKHRESMMEGQEHKLQLDNIQQMIEQIPFIKPLKLCSTFFSSFDTNFQETQKQQIRTESKMSAFYTRDQIPDQPGYNEISNTQIGIQPKIIYLDPPKKEDLMFMVQIICNRGFSELEEKHKNANKKQVKGILKKPKEEQSNQKDVILNQAKQDLQPKMQQLVQMVEQKQNHSQESILTLLHDIIQKLKEIGEEQYIKNFKSFLETKLNDKQSIITEQERIKSQQEQQRIRIEQLQSINPVQAQRLRAYKTKNCHNFHSSIGCTRGDNCNFIHDSRYPGRPAPILQYPNFLNKTLYPQPNMQLIIPPLLQQLNPAFLLGRLKKYDSL
;
A
#
# COMPACT_ATOMS: atom_id res chain seq x y z
N MET A 1 0.43 51.96 26.45
CA MET A 1 0.69 50.54 26.14
C MET A 1 1.85 50.51 25.18
N ASP A 2 3.04 50.19 25.68
CA ASP A 2 4.25 50.17 24.86
C ASP A 2 4.08 49.19 23.71
N GLN A 3 4.44 49.62 22.50
CA GLN A 3 4.42 48.77 21.32
C GLN A 3 5.49 47.69 21.49
N ILE A 4 5.08 46.51 21.98
CA ILE A 4 5.95 45.33 22.03
C ILE A 4 6.47 45.09 20.62
N SER A 5 7.79 45.08 20.45
CA SER A 5 8.38 44.86 19.13
C SER A 5 7.99 43.48 18.60
N ASN A 6 7.79 43.37 17.28
CA ASN A 6 7.49 42.08 16.63
C ASN A 6 8.51 40.98 16.98
N LYS A 7 9.78 41.35 17.21
CA LYS A 7 10.84 40.43 17.65
C LYS A 7 10.62 39.89 19.07
N GLU A 8 10.19 40.72 20.01
CA GLU A 8 9.87 40.29 21.36
C GLU A 8 8.61 39.44 21.40
N LEU A 9 7.60 39.81 20.62
CA LEU A 9 6.38 39.02 20.48
C LEU A 9 6.71 37.62 19.92
N LEU A 10 7.57 37.54 18.92
CA LEU A 10 8.01 36.28 18.33
C LEU A 10 8.76 35.39 19.34
N LYS A 11 9.62 35.98 20.19
CA LYS A 11 10.27 35.26 21.29
C LYS A 11 9.25 34.70 22.28
N LYS A 12 8.24 35.49 22.67
CA LYS A 12 7.16 35.06 23.57
C LYS A 12 6.38 33.89 22.98
N ILE A 13 5.98 33.97 21.71
CA ILE A 13 5.27 32.88 21.02
C ILE A 13 6.14 31.63 20.94
N ASN A 14 7.44 31.76 20.66
CA ASN A 14 8.33 30.59 20.60
C ASN A 14 8.43 29.88 21.96
N ILE A 15 8.48 30.62 23.07
CA ILE A 15 8.42 30.04 24.41
C ILE A 15 7.08 29.32 24.64
N GLN A 16 5.97 29.93 24.24
CA GLN A 16 4.63 29.32 24.36
C GLN A 16 4.49 28.05 23.50
N LEU A 17 5.03 28.04 22.28
CA LEU A 17 5.06 26.87 21.41
C LEU A 17 5.86 25.71 22.05
N LYS A 18 6.92 26.01 22.79
CA LYS A 18 7.71 24.99 23.49
C LYS A 18 7.01 24.45 24.73
N SER A 19 6.28 25.29 25.46
CA SER A 19 5.61 24.90 26.71
C SER A 19 4.21 24.33 26.53
N ALA A 20 3.57 24.49 25.36
CA ALA A 20 2.22 23.97 25.12
C ALA A 20 2.18 22.45 24.98
N VAL A 21 1.75 21.78 26.06
CA VAL A 21 1.59 20.33 26.13
C VAL A 21 0.22 19.89 25.58
N THR A 22 -0.84 20.61 25.93
CA THR A 22 -2.22 20.22 25.60
C THR A 22 -2.63 20.65 24.20
N VAL A 23 -3.50 19.87 23.54
CA VAL A 23 -4.03 20.17 22.20
C VAL A 23 -4.72 21.54 22.18
N TYR A 24 -5.47 21.87 23.24
CA TYR A 24 -6.11 23.17 23.38
C TYR A 24 -5.10 24.33 23.41
N ALA A 25 -4.02 24.23 24.19
CA ALA A 25 -2.99 25.27 24.22
C ALA A 25 -2.33 25.45 22.84
N LYS A 26 -2.07 24.34 22.13
CA LYS A 26 -1.55 24.38 20.75
C LYS A 26 -2.52 25.10 19.81
N ILE A 27 -3.82 24.81 19.89
CA ILE A 27 -4.87 25.48 19.10
C ILE A 27 -4.92 26.98 19.40
N GLN A 28 -4.85 27.39 20.68
CA GLN A 28 -4.86 28.81 21.05
C GLN A 28 -3.68 29.58 20.42
N ILE A 29 -2.48 28.99 20.44
CA ILE A 29 -1.30 29.60 19.83
C ILE A 29 -1.45 29.69 18.30
N VAL A 30 -1.97 28.64 17.64
CA VAL A 30 -2.20 28.66 16.20
C VAL A 30 -3.28 29.68 15.81
N ASN A 31 -4.34 29.82 16.61
CA ASN A 31 -5.37 30.84 16.41
C ASN A 31 -4.81 32.26 16.58
N TYR A 32 -3.92 32.47 17.55
CA TYR A 32 -3.20 33.73 17.68
C TYR A 32 -2.42 34.05 16.40
N LEU A 33 -1.64 33.09 15.88
CA LEU A 33 -0.91 33.25 14.62
C LEU A 33 -1.82 33.51 13.42
N LEU A 34 -2.97 32.84 13.34
CA LEU A 34 -3.97 33.05 12.29
C LEU A 34 -4.57 34.46 12.31
N ASN A 35 -4.66 35.08 13.49
CA ASN A 35 -5.17 36.45 13.65
C ASN A 35 -4.08 37.52 13.50
N SER A 36 -2.79 37.14 13.49
CA SER A 36 -1.68 38.06 13.26
C SER A 36 -1.64 38.60 11.83
N THR A 37 -0.93 39.72 11.63
CA THR A 37 -0.67 40.33 10.33
C THR A 37 0.15 39.41 9.42
N SER A 38 0.01 39.54 8.10
CA SER A 38 0.76 38.75 7.11
C SER A 38 2.27 38.91 7.27
N GLU A 39 2.74 40.14 7.49
CA GLU A 39 4.16 40.44 7.74
C GLU A 39 4.71 39.67 8.95
N PHE A 40 3.94 39.61 10.04
CA PHE A 40 4.33 38.85 11.23
C PHE A 40 4.38 37.35 10.95
N ILE A 41 3.43 36.84 10.18
CA ILE A 41 3.35 35.42 9.79
C ILE A 41 4.53 35.03 8.90
N ASP A 42 4.92 35.88 7.96
CA ASP A 42 6.07 35.65 7.09
C ASP A 42 7.38 35.68 7.90
N MET A 43 7.53 36.66 8.81
CA MET A 43 8.64 36.69 9.76
C MET A 43 8.66 35.44 10.65
N PHE A 44 7.50 34.97 11.13
CA PHE A 44 7.39 33.75 11.93
C PHE A 44 7.89 32.53 11.14
N GLY A 45 7.48 32.40 9.87
CA GLY A 45 7.84 31.28 9.01
C GLY A 45 9.35 31.18 8.72
N GLN A 46 10.06 32.31 8.74
CA GLN A 46 11.53 32.36 8.58
C GLN A 46 12.28 31.92 9.85
N THR A 47 11.58 31.71 10.97
CA THR A 47 12.22 31.27 12.21
C THR A 47 12.14 29.77 12.43
N SER A 48 13.01 29.28 13.31
CA SER A 48 12.98 27.89 13.79
C SER A 48 11.67 27.50 14.48
N SER A 49 10.81 28.46 14.83
CA SER A 49 9.46 28.23 15.37
C SER A 49 8.59 27.42 14.40
N MET A 50 8.86 27.49 13.09
CA MET A 50 8.14 26.69 12.10
C MET A 50 8.33 25.18 12.30
N LYS A 51 9.50 24.74 12.82
CA LYS A 51 9.74 23.34 13.19
C LYS A 51 8.78 22.86 14.29
N MET A 52 8.36 23.76 15.19
CA MET A 52 7.38 23.42 16.23
C MET A 52 5.98 23.21 15.62
N ILE A 53 5.59 24.03 14.63
CA ILE A 53 4.33 23.83 13.89
C ILE A 53 4.39 22.51 13.11
N THR A 54 5.52 22.18 12.46
CA THR A 54 5.73 20.87 11.83
C THR A 54 5.57 19.74 12.83
N GLN A 55 6.14 19.86 14.04
CA GLN A 55 6.02 18.85 15.07
C GLN A 55 4.57 18.71 15.58
N TYR A 56 3.85 19.82 15.77
CA TYR A 56 2.43 19.79 16.14
C TYR A 56 1.59 19.07 15.09
N LEU A 57 1.81 19.38 13.81
CA LEU A 57 1.11 18.71 12.72
C LEU A 57 1.45 17.21 12.68
N LYS A 58 2.72 16.86 12.84
CA LYS A 58 3.18 15.47 12.87
C LYS A 58 2.54 14.68 14.01
N GLU A 59 2.37 15.28 15.18
CA GLU A 59 1.68 14.67 16.33
C GLU A 59 0.18 14.55 16.09
N ALA A 60 -0.46 15.62 15.60
CA ALA A 60 -1.88 15.65 15.30
C ALA A 60 -2.27 14.60 14.24
N LEU A 61 -1.42 14.42 13.22
CA LEU A 61 -1.61 13.41 12.16
C LEU A 61 -1.50 11.96 12.64
N LYS A 62 -0.99 11.68 13.85
CA LYS A 62 -0.99 10.31 14.41
C LYS A 62 -2.39 9.87 14.86
N CYS A 63 -3.23 10.82 15.28
CA CYS A 63 -4.59 10.58 15.72
C CYS A 63 -5.46 11.76 15.26
N ILE A 64 -5.80 11.76 13.97
CA ILE A 64 -6.52 12.88 13.34
C ILE A 64 -7.87 13.10 14.01
N GLN A 65 -8.59 12.02 14.36
CA GLN A 65 -9.91 12.10 15.00
C GLN A 65 -9.91 12.90 16.31
N ALA A 66 -8.85 12.81 17.11
CA ALA A 66 -8.73 13.54 18.38
C ALA A 66 -8.18 14.97 18.21
N ASN A 67 -7.56 15.26 17.06
CA ASN A 67 -6.82 16.50 16.82
C ASN A 67 -7.28 17.24 15.55
N GLU A 68 -8.50 16.96 15.11
CA GLU A 68 -9.06 17.41 13.84
C GLU A 68 -8.99 18.94 13.71
N GLU A 69 -9.44 19.65 14.76
CA GLU A 69 -9.39 21.11 14.83
C GLU A 69 -7.95 21.64 14.71
N LEU A 70 -6.98 21.01 15.40
CA LEU A 70 -5.58 21.44 15.33
C LEU A 70 -5.00 21.26 13.92
N VAL A 71 -5.30 20.13 13.25
CA VAL A 71 -4.89 19.91 11.86
C VAL A 71 -5.50 20.98 10.95
N ASP A 72 -6.79 21.26 11.11
CA ASP A 72 -7.50 22.25 10.32
C ASP A 72 -6.89 23.66 10.47
N LYS A 73 -6.64 24.10 11.72
CA LYS A 73 -6.03 25.40 12.00
C LYS A 73 -4.61 25.49 11.46
N ILE A 74 -3.80 24.43 11.55
CA ILE A 74 -2.46 24.42 10.98
C ILE A 74 -2.51 24.50 9.45
N PHE A 75 -3.42 23.79 8.78
CA PHE A 75 -3.58 23.89 7.34
C PHE A 75 -4.05 25.28 6.91
N MET A 76 -4.95 25.92 7.67
CA MET A 76 -5.30 27.32 7.41
C MET A 76 -4.10 28.25 7.58
N LEU A 77 -3.25 28.02 8.59
CA LEU A 77 -2.05 28.82 8.80
C LEU A 77 -1.09 28.66 7.62
N LEU A 78 -0.85 27.43 7.16
CA LEU A 78 -0.03 27.14 5.99
C LEU A 78 -0.57 27.79 4.70
N LEU A 79 -1.89 27.86 4.53
CA LEU A 79 -2.52 28.55 3.41
C LEU A 79 -2.38 30.07 3.50
N LYS A 80 -2.32 30.63 4.71
CA LYS A 80 -2.12 32.07 4.93
C LYS A 80 -0.66 32.51 4.75
N MET A 81 0.29 31.62 5.06
CA MET A 81 1.73 31.89 4.95
C MET A 81 2.21 32.00 3.49
N ASN A 82 3.24 32.82 3.25
CA ASN A 82 3.99 32.81 1.99
C ASN A 82 5.29 32.01 2.12
N LEU A 83 5.18 30.69 2.24
CA LEU A 83 6.33 29.80 2.41
C LEU A 83 7.18 29.73 1.13
N ASN A 84 8.48 29.98 1.26
CA ASN A 84 9.45 29.72 0.19
C ASN A 84 10.02 28.29 0.30
N ASP A 85 10.80 27.88 -0.70
CA ASP A 85 11.37 26.53 -0.78
C ASP A 85 12.33 26.21 0.37
N GLU A 86 13.09 27.21 0.82
CA GLU A 86 14.02 27.09 1.93
C GLU A 86 13.30 26.86 3.27
N MET A 87 12.24 27.61 3.55
CA MET A 87 11.41 27.46 4.75
C MET A 87 10.78 26.06 4.80
N LEU A 88 10.29 25.54 3.66
CA LEU A 88 9.74 24.19 3.58
C LEU A 88 10.80 23.09 3.80
N LYS A 89 12.03 23.31 3.32
CA LYS A 89 13.20 22.44 3.50
C LYS A 89 13.68 22.45 4.96
N GLU A 90 13.91 23.64 5.53
CA GLU A 90 14.48 23.80 6.86
C GLU A 90 13.54 23.38 7.98
N SER A 91 12.23 23.55 7.80
CA SER A 91 11.23 23.21 8.82
C SER A 91 10.81 21.73 8.83
N ASP A 92 11.30 20.93 7.89
CA ASP A 92 10.81 19.58 7.56
C ASP A 92 9.32 19.51 7.16
N MET A 93 8.64 20.65 7.01
CA MET A 93 7.21 20.71 6.66
C MET A 93 6.96 20.10 5.27
N GLY A 94 7.83 20.38 4.30
CA GLY A 94 7.70 19.81 2.95
C GLY A 94 7.73 18.28 2.94
N TYR A 95 8.65 17.66 3.70
CA TYR A 95 8.71 16.21 3.84
C TYR A 95 7.49 15.63 4.55
N LEU A 96 6.96 16.33 5.55
CA LEU A 96 5.74 15.91 6.23
C LEU A 96 4.54 15.95 5.26
N LEU A 97 4.39 17.03 4.49
CA LEU A 97 3.32 17.18 3.50
C LEU A 97 3.38 16.12 2.40
N ILE A 98 4.57 15.72 1.95
CA ILE A 98 4.75 14.61 0.99
C ILE A 98 4.34 13.26 1.60
N LYS A 99 4.60 13.06 2.90
CA LYS A 99 4.30 11.81 3.63
C LYS A 99 2.83 11.64 3.96
N ILE A 100 2.04 12.71 3.94
CA ILE A 100 0.58 12.65 4.02
C ILE A 100 0.10 11.96 2.72
N LYS A 101 0.07 10.62 2.75
CA LYS A 101 -0.49 9.82 1.67
C LYS A 101 -1.97 10.15 1.56
N ASP A 102 -2.46 10.39 0.35
CA ASP A 102 -3.89 10.64 0.07
C ASP A 102 -4.79 9.63 0.82
N LYS A 103 -4.38 8.35 0.91
CA LYS A 103 -5.12 7.27 1.60
C LYS A 103 -5.28 7.43 3.13
N LYS A 104 -4.26 7.89 3.87
CA LYS A 104 -4.35 7.92 5.35
C LYS A 104 -5.33 8.97 5.90
N LEU A 105 -5.58 10.04 5.16
CA LEU A 105 -6.62 11.03 5.49
C LEU A 105 -8.02 10.53 5.11
N LEU A 106 -8.11 9.60 4.16
CA LEU A 106 -9.36 9.12 3.56
C LEU A 106 -9.90 7.84 4.20
N ASP A 107 -9.06 7.04 4.86
CA ASP A 107 -9.46 5.72 5.38
C ASP A 107 -10.37 5.79 6.63
N ASP A 108 -10.55 6.97 7.26
CA ASP A 108 -11.38 7.12 8.46
C ASP A 108 -12.80 7.63 8.16
N GLN A 109 -13.80 6.85 8.58
CA GLN A 109 -15.23 6.86 8.19
C GLN A 109 -16.05 8.14 8.45
N ARG A 110 -15.46 9.28 8.85
CA ARG A 110 -16.16 10.57 9.01
C ARG A 110 -15.97 11.46 7.79
N VAL A 111 -16.71 11.15 6.73
CA VAL A 111 -16.56 11.75 5.39
C VAL A 111 -16.60 13.28 5.40
N SER A 112 -17.57 13.91 6.11
CA SER A 112 -17.86 15.34 5.89
C SER A 112 -16.80 16.33 6.40
N ILE A 113 -16.22 16.14 7.59
CA ILE A 113 -15.24 17.13 8.11
C ILE A 113 -13.84 16.84 7.54
N ASN A 114 -13.56 15.57 7.25
CA ASN A 114 -12.37 15.16 6.52
C ASN A 114 -12.33 15.81 5.13
N ASP A 115 -13.47 16.05 4.48
CA ASP A 115 -13.50 16.74 3.18
C ASP A 115 -12.94 18.17 3.27
N GLN A 116 -13.26 18.95 4.31
CA GLN A 116 -12.74 20.32 4.42
C GLN A 116 -11.22 20.33 4.63
N ILE A 117 -10.72 19.45 5.50
CA ILE A 117 -9.29 19.28 5.76
C ILE A 117 -8.57 18.80 4.48
N LEU A 118 -9.17 17.85 3.76
CA LEU A 118 -8.66 17.34 2.49
C LEU A 118 -8.61 18.44 1.43
N GLN A 119 -9.65 19.26 1.29
CA GLN A 119 -9.67 20.39 0.35
C GLN A 119 -8.58 21.41 0.68
N LYS A 120 -8.37 21.73 1.96
CA LYS A 120 -7.28 22.62 2.39
C LYS A 120 -5.91 22.02 2.06
N TRP A 121 -5.72 20.72 2.32
CA TRP A 121 -4.50 20.03 1.96
C TRP A 121 -4.26 20.00 0.44
N LEU A 122 -5.28 19.75 -0.37
CA LEU A 122 -5.18 19.77 -1.84
C LEU A 122 -4.79 21.17 -2.35
N LYS A 123 -5.31 22.24 -1.73
CA LYS A 123 -4.90 23.62 -2.02
C LYS A 123 -3.42 23.86 -1.69
N ILE A 124 -2.95 23.39 -0.52
CA ILE A 124 -1.53 23.45 -0.14
C ILE A 124 -0.66 22.68 -1.14
N LYS A 125 -1.05 21.44 -1.46
CA LYS A 125 -0.34 20.56 -2.41
C LYS A 125 -0.26 21.18 -3.80
N THR A 126 -1.32 21.84 -4.25
CA THR A 126 -1.35 22.56 -5.53
C THR A 126 -0.45 23.78 -5.50
N ARG A 127 -0.53 24.60 -4.43
CA ARG A 127 0.27 25.82 -4.27
C ARG A 127 1.79 25.52 -4.26
N TYR A 128 2.21 24.44 -3.60
CA TYR A 128 3.62 24.08 -3.44
C TYR A 128 4.06 22.90 -4.31
N ARG A 129 3.33 22.60 -5.39
CA ARG A 129 3.52 21.40 -6.20
C ARG A 129 4.97 21.23 -6.69
N ASN A 130 5.55 22.29 -7.25
CA ASN A 130 6.89 22.24 -7.85
C ASN A 130 7.95 21.93 -6.77
N THR A 131 7.89 22.65 -5.65
CA THR A 131 8.78 22.46 -4.49
C THR A 131 8.66 21.06 -3.89
N LEU A 132 7.43 20.57 -3.72
CA LEU A 132 7.18 19.25 -3.15
C LEU A 132 7.66 18.13 -4.08
N GLU A 133 7.53 18.28 -5.41
CA GLU A 133 8.06 17.30 -6.37
C GLU A 133 9.59 17.30 -6.40
N GLU A 134 10.26 18.45 -6.28
CA GLU A 134 11.71 18.52 -6.14
C GLU A 134 12.19 17.82 -4.85
N LEU A 135 11.55 18.15 -3.71
CA LEU A 135 11.81 17.51 -2.42
C LEU A 135 11.62 15.99 -2.46
N LYS A 136 10.59 15.52 -3.17
CA LYS A 136 10.30 14.10 -3.35
C LYS A 136 11.38 13.40 -4.18
N LYS A 137 11.87 14.03 -5.26
CA LYS A 137 13.00 13.51 -6.05
C LYS A 137 14.25 13.39 -5.17
N ASN A 138 14.55 14.41 -4.37
CA ASN A 138 15.71 14.42 -3.48
C ASN A 138 15.58 13.36 -2.35
N SER A 139 14.38 13.17 -1.79
CA SER A 139 14.11 12.13 -0.80
C SER A 139 14.34 10.73 -1.39
N ASN A 140 13.80 10.46 -2.58
CA ASN A 140 13.97 9.17 -3.23
C ASN A 140 15.43 8.87 -3.56
N GLN A 141 16.24 9.88 -3.90
CA GLN A 141 17.68 9.71 -4.10
C GLN A 141 18.39 9.37 -2.78
N LYS A 142 18.05 10.06 -1.69
CA LYS A 142 18.61 9.78 -0.35
C LYS A 142 18.25 8.37 0.14
N ASP A 143 17.01 7.94 -0.07
CA ASP A 143 16.56 6.59 0.29
C ASP A 143 17.29 5.52 -0.52
N LYS A 144 17.47 5.73 -1.83
CA LYS A 144 18.28 4.84 -2.70
C LYS A 144 19.75 4.78 -2.25
N TYR A 145 20.33 5.90 -1.84
CA TYR A 145 21.71 5.96 -1.35
C TYR A 145 21.87 5.19 -0.02
N GLU A 146 20.96 5.40 0.93
CA GLU A 146 20.94 4.65 2.19
C GLU A 146 20.71 3.15 1.98
N GLU A 147 19.85 2.76 1.03
CA GLU A 147 19.66 1.36 0.67
C GLU A 147 20.94 0.74 0.09
N ARG A 148 21.66 1.45 -0.79
CA ARG A 148 22.98 1.01 -1.31
C ARG A 148 23.99 0.87 -0.18
N LYS A 149 24.05 1.81 0.75
CA LYS A 149 24.92 1.76 1.93
C LYS A 149 24.63 0.55 2.81
N LYS A 150 23.34 0.22 3.01
CA LYS A 150 22.92 -1.00 3.74
C LYS A 150 23.29 -2.27 2.99
N LYS A 151 23.17 -2.32 1.66
CA LYS A 151 23.59 -3.47 0.83
C LYS A 151 25.11 -3.70 0.89
N VAL A 152 25.91 -2.63 0.84
CA VAL A 152 27.38 -2.72 0.98
C VAL A 152 27.75 -3.29 2.36
N LYS A 153 27.13 -2.80 3.44
CA LYS A 153 27.35 -3.35 4.78
C LYS A 153 26.97 -4.84 4.89
N ARG A 154 25.84 -5.24 4.30
CA ARG A 154 25.38 -6.64 4.34
C ARG A 154 26.36 -7.59 3.64
N ASN A 155 26.91 -7.17 2.49
CA ASN A 155 27.89 -7.96 1.73
C ASN A 155 29.25 -8.07 2.44
N GLN A 156 29.64 -7.08 3.25
CA GLN A 156 30.86 -7.16 4.08
C GLN A 156 30.68 -8.06 5.30
N SER A 157 29.47 -8.17 5.84
CA SER A 157 29.17 -9.05 6.99
C SER A 157 28.92 -10.52 6.63
N SER A 158 28.68 -10.85 5.36
CA SER A 158 28.42 -12.22 4.92
C SER A 158 29.67 -13.03 4.57
N SER A 159 30.88 -12.45 4.65
CA SER A 159 32.13 -13.15 4.33
C SER A 159 32.93 -13.63 5.56
N SER A 160 32.34 -13.64 6.77
CA SER A 160 33.09 -13.95 8.01
C SER A 160 32.55 -15.10 8.86
N ASN A 161 31.56 -15.87 8.42
CA ASN A 161 30.95 -16.94 9.22
C ASN A 161 31.10 -18.37 8.66
N GLU A 162 32.22 -18.66 7.99
CA GLU A 162 32.62 -20.04 7.71
C GLU A 162 34.10 -20.24 8.06
N SER A 163 34.37 -20.58 9.32
CA SER A 163 35.54 -21.38 9.78
C SER A 163 35.79 -21.25 11.30
N GLN A 164 34.81 -21.61 12.12
CA GLN A 164 35.12 -22.08 13.48
C GLN A 164 35.23 -23.61 13.46
N ASN A 165 36.38 -24.12 13.00
CA ASN A 165 36.99 -25.36 13.52
C ASN A 165 38.27 -25.69 12.75
N LYS A 166 39.42 -25.31 13.33
CA LYS A 166 40.62 -26.14 13.52
C LYS A 166 41.82 -25.25 13.83
N LYS A 167 42.22 -25.26 15.11
CA LYS A 167 43.59 -24.95 15.53
C LYS A 167 44.55 -25.84 14.73
N LYS A 168 45.38 -25.26 13.87
CA LYS A 168 46.75 -25.76 13.60
C LYS A 168 47.58 -24.64 13.00
N LYS A 169 48.66 -24.32 13.71
CA LYS A 169 49.75 -23.42 13.30
C LYS A 169 50.23 -23.84 11.91
N ASN A 170 50.05 -22.96 10.92
CA ASN A 170 50.89 -22.96 9.73
C ASN A 170 51.10 -21.52 9.29
N LYS A 171 52.32 -21.03 9.50
CA LYS A 171 52.86 -19.81 8.91
C LYS A 171 52.85 -19.98 7.39
N LYS A 172 51.85 -19.42 6.72
CA LYS A 172 51.97 -19.09 5.29
C LYS A 172 51.98 -17.58 5.15
N LYS A 173 53.08 -17.08 4.56
CA LYS A 173 53.32 -15.70 4.21
C LYS A 173 52.28 -15.30 3.15
N ASN A 174 51.21 -14.62 3.57
CA ASN A 174 50.41 -13.83 2.66
C ASN A 174 51.00 -12.42 2.62
N VAL A 175 51.50 -12.05 1.45
CA VAL A 175 51.90 -10.69 1.11
C VAL A 175 50.64 -9.82 1.20
N ARG A 176 50.49 -9.10 2.32
CA ARG A 176 49.60 -7.96 2.41
C ARG A 176 50.26 -6.82 1.66
N PHE A 177 49.60 -6.32 0.62
CA PHE A 177 49.90 -4.97 0.14
C PHE A 177 49.47 -3.99 1.24
N ALA A 178 50.44 -3.49 1.99
CA ALA A 178 50.28 -2.36 2.87
C ALA A 178 50.09 -1.11 2.00
N ARG A 179 48.84 -0.71 1.73
CA ARG A 179 48.59 0.55 1.01
C ARG A 179 47.69 1.55 1.71
N ASP A 180 47.10 1.25 2.86
CA ASP A 180 46.11 2.16 3.47
C ASP A 180 46.44 2.70 4.87
N ASP A 181 47.53 2.28 5.53
CA ASP A 181 47.90 2.81 6.86
C ASP A 181 48.98 3.91 6.84
N ILE A 182 49.53 4.25 5.67
CA ILE A 182 50.56 5.31 5.53
C ILE A 182 49.95 6.70 5.29
N LEU A 183 48.66 6.79 4.91
CA LEU A 183 48.00 8.05 4.55
C LEU A 183 47.33 8.81 5.71
N MET A 184 47.30 8.24 6.93
CA MET A 184 46.66 8.88 8.10
C MET A 184 47.64 9.56 9.06
N ASN A 185 48.92 9.71 8.69
CA ASN A 185 49.92 10.41 9.49
C ASN A 185 50.37 11.76 8.89
N TYR A 186 49.56 12.39 8.05
CA TYR A 186 49.76 13.79 7.71
C TYR A 186 49.37 14.67 8.91
N LYS A 187 50.38 14.96 9.74
CA LYS A 187 50.39 16.12 10.62
C LYS A 187 49.88 17.33 9.83
N TYR A 188 48.84 17.97 10.34
CA TYR A 188 48.49 19.33 9.94
C TYR A 188 49.75 20.19 10.12
N PHE A 189 50.30 20.67 9.00
CA PHE A 189 51.31 21.73 9.03
C PHE A 189 50.70 22.91 9.78
N LYS A 190 51.31 23.27 10.91
CA LYS A 190 51.00 24.56 11.53
C LYS A 190 51.47 25.64 10.57
N ARG A 191 50.82 26.81 10.63
CA ARG A 191 51.05 27.96 9.75
C ARG A 191 52.49 28.48 9.74
N ASP A 192 53.34 27.97 10.64
CA ASP A 192 54.72 28.39 10.85
C ASP A 192 55.76 27.42 10.21
N ASP A 193 55.32 26.29 9.64
CA ASP A 193 56.17 25.31 8.96
C ASP A 193 56.12 25.47 7.42
N GLU A 194 56.24 26.70 6.91
CA GLU A 194 56.49 26.91 5.48
C GLU A 194 57.96 26.60 5.16
N PRO A 195 58.24 25.76 4.14
CA PRO A 195 59.61 25.52 3.70
C PRO A 195 60.14 26.80 3.08
N ASN A 196 61.08 27.45 3.78
CA ASN A 196 61.95 28.47 3.22
C ASN A 196 62.79 27.83 2.09
N LEU A 197 62.20 27.72 0.90
CA LEU A 197 62.91 27.40 -0.33
C LEU A 197 63.78 28.60 -0.67
N ARG A 198 65.04 28.54 -0.21
CA ARG A 198 66.12 29.45 -0.61
C ARG A 198 66.14 29.55 -2.14
N GLY A 199 65.80 30.72 -2.67
CA GLY A 199 66.12 31.09 -4.05
C GLY A 199 64.99 31.70 -4.88
N MET A 200 63.73 31.63 -4.45
CA MET A 200 62.65 32.34 -5.17
C MET A 200 62.45 33.73 -4.59
N THR A 201 62.41 34.72 -5.49
CA THR A 201 62.02 36.08 -5.14
C THR A 201 60.54 36.10 -4.77
N ILE A 202 60.14 37.06 -3.92
CA ILE A 202 58.74 37.24 -3.50
C ILE A 202 57.81 37.40 -4.72
N GLU A 203 58.30 37.99 -5.79
CA GLU A 203 57.57 38.18 -7.05
C GLU A 203 57.31 36.85 -7.77
N GLU A 204 58.28 35.92 -7.77
CA GLU A 204 58.11 34.57 -8.33
C GLU A 204 57.14 33.72 -7.51
N VAL A 205 57.15 33.85 -6.18
CA VAL A 205 56.17 33.17 -5.31
C VAL A 205 54.75 33.65 -5.60
N ILE A 206 54.56 34.97 -5.76
CA ILE A 206 53.26 35.56 -6.09
C ILE A 206 52.81 35.13 -7.49
N ALA A 207 53.73 35.10 -8.48
CA ALA A 207 53.45 34.63 -9.83
C ALA A 207 53.03 33.16 -9.84
N PHE A 208 53.73 32.31 -9.08
CA PHE A 208 53.44 30.89 -8.94
C PHE A 208 52.08 30.66 -8.28
N GLN A 209 51.78 31.36 -7.18
CA GLN A 209 50.48 31.27 -6.52
C GLN A 209 49.33 31.72 -7.43
N LYS A 210 49.54 32.76 -8.24
CA LYS A 210 48.55 33.26 -9.21
C LYS A 210 48.32 32.27 -10.35
N GLN A 211 49.38 31.62 -10.84
CA GLN A 211 49.29 30.56 -11.85
C GLN A 211 48.54 29.34 -11.31
N TYR A 212 48.88 28.90 -10.09
CA TYR A 212 48.25 27.73 -9.46
C TYR A 212 46.77 27.97 -9.12
N ALA A 213 46.42 29.19 -8.67
CA ALA A 213 45.02 29.58 -8.46
C ALA A 213 44.21 29.61 -9.76
N GLY A 214 44.85 29.92 -10.90
CA GLY A 214 44.25 29.84 -12.23
C GLY A 214 43.97 28.40 -12.67
N GLU A 215 44.90 27.47 -12.44
CA GLU A 215 44.71 26.05 -12.73
C GLU A 215 43.65 25.39 -11.85
N LEU A 216 43.63 25.73 -10.55
CA LEU A 216 42.56 25.28 -9.65
C LEU A 216 41.18 25.75 -10.12
N ARG A 217 41.03 26.99 -10.59
CA ARG A 217 39.76 27.46 -11.17
C ARG A 217 39.37 26.70 -12.44
N ARG A 218 40.33 26.32 -13.29
CA ARG A 218 40.04 25.47 -14.47
C ARG A 218 39.57 24.07 -14.06
N LEU A 219 40.18 23.48 -13.02
CA LEU A 219 39.78 22.18 -12.50
C LEU A 219 38.38 22.19 -11.87
N TYR A 220 38.01 23.28 -11.17
CA TYR A 220 36.67 23.43 -10.58
C TYR A 220 35.58 23.85 -11.59
N GLN A 221 35.95 24.31 -12.79
CA GLN A 221 35.00 24.61 -13.88
C GLN A 221 34.63 23.38 -14.73
N ILE A 222 35.31 22.25 -14.55
CA ILE A 222 34.92 20.99 -15.18
C ILE A 222 33.69 20.45 -14.43
N ASN A 223 32.51 20.70 -15.00
CA ASN A 223 31.25 20.19 -14.51
C ASN A 223 31.34 18.65 -14.42
N GLY A 224 31.02 18.05 -13.28
CA GLY A 224 31.06 16.59 -13.10
C GLY A 224 30.15 15.79 -14.06
N TYR A 225 29.33 16.49 -14.83
CA TYR A 225 28.53 15.95 -15.94
C TYR A 225 29.38 15.64 -17.19
N ASP A 226 30.39 16.46 -17.49
CA ASP A 226 31.24 16.29 -18.69
C ASP A 226 32.21 15.11 -18.55
N ILE A 227 32.66 14.82 -17.33
CA ILE A 227 33.53 13.66 -17.06
C ILE A 227 32.76 12.36 -17.33
N LYS A 228 31.52 12.25 -16.83
CA LYS A 228 30.68 11.06 -17.06
C LYS A 228 30.25 10.91 -18.51
N HIS A 229 29.99 12.02 -19.19
CA HIS A 229 29.65 11.99 -20.62
C HIS A 229 30.86 11.53 -21.45
N ARG A 230 32.07 12.00 -21.11
CA ARG A 230 33.31 11.57 -21.75
C ARG A 230 33.63 10.10 -21.48
N GLU A 231 33.46 9.61 -20.25
CA GLU A 231 33.62 8.18 -19.91
C GLU A 231 32.62 7.31 -20.70
N SER A 232 31.35 7.73 -20.79
CA SER A 232 30.34 7.00 -21.57
C SER A 232 30.65 6.97 -23.07
N MET A 233 31.25 8.03 -23.63
CA MET A 233 31.70 8.03 -25.03
C MET A 233 32.89 7.10 -25.26
N MET A 234 33.84 7.04 -24.33
CA MET A 234 34.99 6.13 -24.40
C MET A 234 34.54 4.67 -24.31
N GLU A 235 33.61 4.36 -23.41
CA GLU A 235 33.04 3.01 -23.26
C GLU A 235 32.26 2.59 -24.52
N GLY A 236 31.54 3.54 -25.15
CA GLY A 236 30.87 3.30 -26.43
C GLY A 236 31.84 3.04 -27.60
N GLN A 237 32.99 3.73 -27.63
CA GLN A 237 34.03 3.49 -28.64
C GLN A 237 34.72 2.15 -28.43
N GLU A 238 34.98 1.77 -27.18
CA GLU A 238 35.60 0.48 -26.84
C GLU A 238 34.67 -0.69 -27.18
N HIS A 239 33.37 -0.57 -26.90
CA HIS A 239 32.38 -1.56 -27.31
C HIS A 239 32.26 -1.68 -28.84
N LYS A 240 32.35 -0.55 -29.56
CA LYS A 240 32.38 -0.58 -31.04
C LYS A 240 33.62 -1.31 -31.56
N LEU A 241 34.79 -1.03 -30.98
CA LEU A 241 36.04 -1.72 -31.33
C LEU A 241 35.95 -3.24 -31.07
N GLN A 242 35.30 -3.65 -29.97
CA GLN A 242 35.06 -5.06 -29.68
C GLN A 242 34.14 -5.72 -30.72
N LEU A 243 33.08 -5.05 -31.15
CA LEU A 243 32.20 -5.55 -32.20
C LEU A 243 32.92 -5.66 -33.55
N ASP A 244 33.74 -4.67 -33.91
CA ASP A 244 34.53 -4.70 -35.15
C ASP A 244 35.57 -5.83 -35.12
N ASN A 245 36.20 -6.10 -33.97
CA ASN A 245 37.09 -7.26 -33.79
C ASN A 245 36.34 -8.60 -33.91
N ILE A 246 35.13 -8.72 -33.34
CA ILE A 246 34.29 -9.92 -33.48
C ILE A 246 33.88 -10.11 -34.94
N GLN A 247 33.53 -9.03 -35.64
CA GLN A 247 33.17 -9.07 -37.06
C GLN A 247 34.36 -9.51 -37.92
N GLN A 248 35.57 -8.99 -37.67
CA GLN A 248 36.79 -9.46 -38.34
C GLN A 248 37.08 -10.93 -38.06
N MET A 249 36.84 -11.41 -36.84
CA MET A 249 36.96 -12.84 -36.52
C MET A 249 35.95 -13.69 -37.29
N ILE A 250 34.71 -13.22 -37.46
CA ILE A 250 33.68 -13.92 -38.24
C ILE A 250 34.07 -13.98 -39.72
N GLU A 251 34.63 -12.91 -40.26
CA GLU A 251 35.09 -12.83 -41.66
C GLU A 251 36.30 -13.72 -41.96
N GLN A 252 37.10 -14.07 -40.94
CA GLN A 252 38.21 -15.02 -41.07
C GLN A 252 37.77 -16.49 -41.04
N ILE A 253 36.50 -16.79 -40.78
CA ILE A 253 35.99 -18.16 -40.85
C ILE A 253 35.73 -18.51 -42.33
N PRO A 254 36.46 -19.47 -42.93
CA PRO A 254 36.22 -19.88 -44.31
C PRO A 254 34.81 -20.48 -44.44
N PHE A 255 33.95 -19.78 -45.19
CA PHE A 255 32.56 -20.15 -45.44
C PHE A 255 32.47 -21.53 -46.14
N ILE A 256 31.85 -22.50 -45.47
CA ILE A 256 31.17 -23.61 -46.14
C ILE A 256 29.91 -23.04 -46.79
N LYS A 257 29.89 -23.02 -48.12
CA LYS A 257 28.72 -22.59 -48.92
C LYS A 257 27.52 -23.51 -48.67
N PRO A 258 26.32 -23.00 -48.34
CA PRO A 258 25.11 -23.79 -48.51
C PRO A 258 24.66 -23.72 -49.96
N LEU A 259 24.48 -24.90 -50.55
CA LEU A 259 23.82 -25.11 -51.84
C LEU A 259 22.42 -24.50 -51.86
N LYS A 260 22.07 -23.92 -53.01
CA LYS A 260 20.69 -23.65 -53.41
C LYS A 260 19.96 -24.98 -53.58
N LEU A 261 18.83 -25.19 -52.88
CA LEU A 261 17.81 -26.14 -53.31
C LEU A 261 16.41 -25.62 -52.98
N CYS A 262 15.51 -25.95 -53.90
CA CYS A 262 14.17 -25.42 -54.09
C CYS A 262 13.15 -25.79 -53.01
N SER A 263 12.13 -24.93 -52.98
CA SER A 263 10.75 -25.17 -52.58
C SER A 263 10.20 -26.54 -53.00
N THR A 264 9.71 -27.32 -52.04
CA THR A 264 8.40 -28.01 -52.04
C THR A 264 8.12 -28.66 -50.68
N PHE A 265 6.87 -28.49 -50.19
CA PHE A 265 6.20 -29.20 -49.08
C PHE A 265 6.89 -29.29 -47.71
N PHE A 266 6.30 -28.65 -46.68
CA PHE A 266 6.54 -29.01 -45.28
C PHE A 266 5.23 -29.40 -44.59
N SER A 267 5.12 -30.70 -44.37
CA SER A 267 4.44 -31.34 -43.25
C SER A 267 5.02 -30.85 -41.91
N SER A 268 4.22 -30.92 -40.85
CA SER A 268 4.62 -30.61 -39.48
C SER A 268 5.78 -31.49 -39.00
N PHE A 269 6.95 -30.90 -38.74
CA PHE A 269 8.06 -31.58 -38.07
C PHE A 269 7.97 -31.36 -36.55
N ASP A 270 7.93 -32.46 -35.82
CA ASP A 270 7.93 -32.52 -34.37
C ASP A 270 9.37 -32.30 -33.85
N THR A 271 9.61 -31.13 -33.29
CA THR A 271 10.91 -30.72 -32.74
C THR A 271 11.36 -31.60 -31.56
N ASN A 272 10.43 -32.32 -30.91
CA ASN A 272 10.77 -33.20 -29.80
C ASN A 272 11.61 -34.41 -30.22
N PHE A 273 11.41 -34.93 -31.44
CA PHE A 273 12.14 -36.13 -31.88
C PHE A 273 13.63 -35.86 -32.10
N GLN A 274 13.98 -34.71 -32.70
CA GLN A 274 15.38 -34.32 -32.92
C GLN A 274 16.10 -33.98 -31.60
N GLU A 275 15.39 -33.39 -30.64
CA GLU A 275 15.95 -33.10 -29.32
C GLU A 275 16.21 -34.39 -28.54
N THR A 276 15.29 -35.37 -28.64
CA THR A 276 15.45 -36.70 -28.04
C THR A 276 16.65 -37.44 -28.63
N GLN A 277 16.83 -37.43 -29.95
CA GLN A 277 18.02 -38.01 -30.59
C GLN A 277 19.31 -37.31 -30.15
N LYS A 278 19.32 -35.97 -30.08
CA LYS A 278 20.50 -35.22 -29.59
C LYS A 278 20.82 -35.54 -28.14
N GLN A 279 19.82 -35.76 -27.30
CA GLN A 279 20.02 -36.14 -25.90
C GLN A 279 20.54 -37.58 -25.77
N GLN A 280 20.08 -38.48 -26.64
CA GLN A 280 20.58 -39.85 -26.73
C GLN A 280 22.07 -39.86 -27.14
N ILE A 281 22.47 -39.09 -28.16
CA ILE A 281 23.88 -38.94 -28.58
C ILE A 281 24.75 -38.37 -27.45
N ARG A 282 24.26 -37.39 -26.68
CA ARG A 282 25.00 -36.86 -25.51
C ARG A 282 25.16 -37.90 -24.39
N THR A 283 24.16 -38.76 -24.22
CA THR A 283 24.18 -39.82 -23.20
C THR A 283 25.13 -40.94 -23.62
N GLU A 284 25.06 -41.37 -24.88
CA GLU A 284 25.99 -42.33 -25.48
C GLU A 284 27.44 -41.83 -25.46
N SER A 285 27.67 -40.55 -25.79
CA SER A 285 29.01 -39.95 -25.73
C SER A 285 29.57 -39.86 -24.31
N LYS A 286 28.71 -39.64 -23.30
CA LYS A 286 29.10 -39.72 -21.89
C LYS A 286 29.41 -41.15 -21.49
N MET A 287 28.58 -42.12 -21.88
CA MET A 287 28.82 -43.54 -21.58
C MET A 287 30.09 -44.07 -22.25
N SER A 288 30.36 -43.70 -23.51
CA SER A 288 31.57 -44.11 -24.24
C SER A 288 32.86 -43.49 -23.67
N ALA A 289 32.78 -42.42 -22.89
CA ALA A 289 33.93 -41.84 -22.21
C ALA A 289 34.33 -42.63 -20.94
N PHE A 290 33.43 -43.45 -20.39
CA PHE A 290 33.66 -44.24 -19.18
C PHE A 290 33.90 -45.73 -19.46
N TYR A 291 33.58 -46.24 -20.65
CA TYR A 291 33.75 -47.65 -21.00
C TYR A 291 34.43 -47.82 -22.38
N THR A 292 35.48 -48.64 -22.45
CA THR A 292 36.05 -49.14 -23.73
C THR A 292 35.05 -50.11 -24.37
N ARG A 293 34.90 -50.02 -25.70
CA ARG A 293 33.81 -50.62 -26.51
C ARG A 293 33.57 -52.13 -26.31
N ASP A 294 34.54 -52.86 -25.77
CA ASP A 294 34.49 -54.32 -25.62
C ASP A 294 34.30 -54.80 -24.16
N GLN A 295 34.03 -53.90 -23.20
CA GLN A 295 33.84 -54.27 -21.78
C GLN A 295 32.71 -53.49 -21.10
N ILE A 296 31.54 -53.43 -21.72
CA ILE A 296 30.31 -52.96 -21.05
C ILE A 296 29.57 -54.20 -20.52
N PRO A 297 29.50 -54.41 -19.19
CA PRO A 297 28.70 -55.49 -18.64
C PRO A 297 27.21 -55.18 -18.82
N ASP A 298 26.44 -56.19 -19.26
CA ASP A 298 25.02 -56.06 -19.65
C ASP A 298 24.09 -55.54 -18.54
N GLN A 299 24.54 -55.50 -17.28
CA GLN A 299 23.84 -54.84 -16.18
C GLN A 299 24.84 -54.21 -15.19
N PRO A 300 24.97 -52.87 -15.10
CA PRO A 300 25.76 -52.24 -14.06
C PRO A 300 25.05 -52.39 -12.71
N GLY A 301 25.49 -53.37 -11.92
CA GLY A 301 25.02 -53.60 -10.56
C GLY A 301 25.50 -52.50 -9.62
N TYR A 302 24.62 -51.56 -9.28
CA TYR A 302 24.84 -50.60 -8.19
C TYR A 302 24.46 -51.25 -6.86
N ASN A 303 25.32 -52.13 -6.36
CA ASN A 303 25.43 -52.53 -4.96
C ASN A 303 26.93 -52.75 -4.74
N GLU A 304 27.69 -51.73 -4.36
CA GLU A 304 28.39 -51.71 -3.06
C GLU A 304 28.90 -50.29 -2.77
N ILE A 305 28.02 -49.41 -2.29
CA ILE A 305 28.41 -48.41 -1.28
C ILE A 305 27.44 -48.60 -0.12
N SER A 306 27.79 -49.56 0.74
CA SER A 306 27.13 -49.84 2.00
C SER A 306 27.58 -48.81 3.05
N ASN A 307 26.70 -47.87 3.35
CA ASN A 307 26.58 -47.31 4.70
C ASN A 307 25.08 -47.30 5.07
N THR A 308 24.67 -48.45 5.62
CA THR A 308 23.74 -48.59 6.74
C THR A 308 22.62 -47.53 6.91
N GLN A 309 21.44 -47.84 6.36
CA GLN A 309 20.21 -47.96 7.16
C GLN A 309 19.17 -48.81 6.42
N ILE A 310 18.65 -49.79 7.14
CA ILE A 310 17.79 -50.89 6.69
C ILE A 310 16.32 -50.45 6.77
N GLY A 311 15.56 -50.73 5.72
CA GLY A 311 14.11 -50.97 5.79
C GLY A 311 13.19 -49.76 5.57
N ILE A 312 13.07 -49.26 4.33
CA ILE A 312 11.93 -48.41 3.94
C ILE A 312 11.42 -48.84 2.56
N GLN A 313 10.22 -49.44 2.54
CA GLN A 313 9.43 -49.71 1.33
C GLN A 313 9.18 -48.40 0.56
N PRO A 314 9.21 -48.39 -0.79
CA PRO A 314 8.89 -47.19 -1.56
C PRO A 314 7.46 -46.75 -1.26
N LYS A 315 7.33 -45.65 -0.49
CA LYS A 315 6.05 -44.98 -0.30
C LYS A 315 5.58 -44.50 -1.66
N ILE A 316 4.46 -45.04 -2.12
CA ILE A 316 3.63 -44.43 -3.16
C ILE A 316 3.33 -43.00 -2.68
N ILE A 317 3.98 -42.01 -3.30
CA ILE A 317 3.69 -40.60 -3.02
C ILE A 317 2.36 -40.31 -3.70
N TYR A 318 1.30 -40.37 -2.92
CA TYR A 318 0.05 -39.70 -3.29
C TYR A 318 0.35 -38.21 -3.31
N LEU A 319 0.47 -37.66 -4.51
CA LEU A 319 0.47 -36.22 -4.70
C LEU A 319 -0.94 -35.75 -4.35
N ASP A 320 -1.04 -34.96 -3.28
CA ASP A 320 -2.29 -34.28 -2.98
C ASP A 320 -2.68 -33.44 -4.20
N PRO A 321 -3.97 -33.43 -4.59
CA PRO A 321 -4.43 -32.56 -5.66
C PRO A 321 -4.02 -31.12 -5.37
N PRO A 322 -3.52 -30.38 -6.37
CA PRO A 322 -2.95 -29.05 -6.16
C PRO A 322 -3.96 -28.18 -5.44
N LYS A 323 -3.51 -27.50 -4.39
CA LYS A 323 -4.40 -26.65 -3.60
C LYS A 323 -4.86 -25.49 -4.48
N LYS A 324 -5.99 -24.89 -4.12
CA LYS A 324 -6.57 -23.76 -4.84
C LYS A 324 -5.55 -22.63 -5.02
N GLU A 325 -4.68 -22.42 -4.03
CA GLU A 325 -3.63 -21.39 -4.06
C GLU A 325 -2.56 -21.71 -5.11
N ASP A 326 -2.17 -22.98 -5.26
CA ASP A 326 -1.18 -23.43 -6.24
C ASP A 326 -1.72 -23.31 -7.68
N LEU A 327 -3.01 -23.63 -7.87
CA LEU A 327 -3.71 -23.41 -9.14
C LEU A 327 -3.80 -21.92 -9.48
N MET A 328 -4.13 -21.07 -8.50
CA MET A 328 -4.15 -19.62 -8.70
C MET A 328 -2.77 -19.07 -9.06
N PHE A 329 -1.71 -19.58 -8.43
CA PHE A 329 -0.33 -19.18 -8.74
C PHE A 329 0.10 -19.64 -10.14
N MET A 330 -0.25 -20.85 -10.56
CA MET A 330 0.00 -21.32 -11.92
C MET A 330 -0.75 -20.50 -12.98
N VAL A 331 -2.02 -20.18 -12.74
CA VAL A 331 -2.81 -19.31 -13.62
C VAL A 331 -2.16 -17.92 -13.72
N GLN A 332 -1.69 -17.36 -12.60
CA GLN A 332 -0.98 -16.07 -12.58
C GLN A 332 0.28 -16.09 -13.47
N ILE A 333 1.08 -17.16 -13.39
CA ILE A 333 2.30 -17.32 -14.21
C ILE A 333 1.96 -17.41 -15.70
N ILE A 334 0.96 -18.23 -16.05
CA ILE A 334 0.53 -18.41 -17.45
C ILE A 334 0.00 -17.09 -18.02
N CYS A 335 -0.81 -16.36 -17.24
CA CYS A 335 -1.30 -15.04 -17.63
C CYS A 335 -0.15 -14.05 -17.85
N ASN A 336 0.79 -13.95 -16.90
CA ASN A 336 1.93 -13.03 -17.01
C ASN A 336 2.81 -13.33 -18.24
N ARG A 337 3.01 -14.62 -18.57
CA ARG A 337 3.75 -15.02 -19.76
C ARG A 337 3.01 -14.65 -21.05
N GLY A 338 1.71 -14.92 -21.11
CA GLY A 338 0.87 -14.52 -22.24
C GLY A 338 0.86 -13.00 -22.47
N PHE A 339 0.87 -12.20 -21.40
CA PHE A 339 0.93 -10.74 -21.50
C PHE A 339 2.27 -10.25 -22.06
N SER A 340 3.40 -10.78 -21.60
CA SER A 340 4.72 -10.41 -22.11
C SER A 340 4.90 -10.75 -23.60
N GLU A 341 4.44 -11.94 -24.02
CA GLU A 341 4.51 -12.36 -25.43
C GLU A 341 3.61 -11.49 -26.33
N LEU A 342 2.47 -11.03 -25.81
CA LEU A 342 1.56 -10.14 -26.54
C LEU A 342 2.14 -8.74 -26.70
N GLU A 343 2.77 -8.20 -25.65
CA GLU A 343 3.45 -6.90 -25.67
C GLU A 343 4.61 -6.89 -26.68
N GLU A 344 5.36 -7.99 -26.76
CA GLU A 344 6.44 -8.15 -27.73
C GLU A 344 5.92 -8.27 -29.16
N LYS A 345 4.82 -9.00 -29.39
CA LYS A 345 4.14 -9.04 -30.70
C LYS A 345 3.66 -7.65 -31.13
N HIS A 346 3.13 -6.84 -30.22
CA HIS A 346 2.71 -5.47 -30.50
C HIS A 346 3.89 -4.55 -30.85
N LYS A 347 4.99 -4.63 -30.11
CA LYS A 347 6.23 -3.89 -30.42
C LYS A 347 6.75 -4.25 -31.81
N ASN A 348 6.66 -5.52 -32.20
CA ASN A 348 7.10 -6.02 -33.50
C ASN A 348 6.13 -5.64 -34.64
N ALA A 349 4.82 -5.65 -34.40
CA ALA A 349 3.81 -5.23 -35.39
C ALA A 349 3.90 -3.72 -35.69
N ASN A 350 4.08 -2.89 -34.67
CA ASN A 350 4.26 -1.44 -34.83
C ASN A 350 5.56 -1.09 -35.57
N LYS A 351 6.64 -1.86 -35.37
CA LYS A 351 7.89 -1.70 -36.15
C LYS A 351 7.71 -2.06 -37.63
N LYS A 352 6.82 -3.01 -37.97
CA LYS A 352 6.55 -3.42 -39.35
C LYS A 352 5.63 -2.46 -40.11
N GLN A 353 4.65 -1.85 -39.43
CA GLN A 353 3.72 -0.87 -40.07
C GLN A 353 4.37 0.47 -40.43
N VAL A 354 5.51 0.84 -39.84
CA VAL A 354 6.19 2.11 -40.15
C VAL A 354 6.95 2.07 -41.50
N LYS A 355 7.10 0.90 -42.14
CA LYS A 355 7.89 0.75 -43.38
C LYS A 355 7.11 0.67 -44.69
N GLY A 356 5.79 0.73 -44.70
CA GLY A 356 5.05 0.75 -45.95
C GLY A 356 3.63 1.26 -45.78
N ILE A 357 3.23 2.12 -46.72
CA ILE A 357 1.89 2.67 -46.98
C ILE A 357 1.79 4.18 -46.66
N LEU A 358 1.40 4.92 -47.71
CA LEU A 358 1.10 6.35 -47.72
C LEU A 358 0.20 6.75 -46.55
N LYS A 359 0.67 7.72 -45.77
CA LYS A 359 -0.03 8.26 -44.60
C LYS A 359 -1.27 9.03 -45.05
N LYS A 360 -2.46 8.53 -44.66
CA LYS A 360 -3.65 9.39 -44.50
C LYS A 360 -3.32 10.55 -43.53
N PRO A 361 -3.96 11.72 -43.67
CA PRO A 361 -3.74 12.86 -42.76
C PRO A 361 -3.94 12.43 -41.30
N LYS A 362 -3.04 12.83 -40.40
CA LYS A 362 -3.09 12.47 -38.97
C LYS A 362 -4.42 12.84 -38.29
N GLU A 363 -5.10 13.84 -38.82
CA GLU A 363 -6.34 14.39 -38.29
C GLU A 363 -7.53 13.45 -38.50
N GLU A 364 -7.65 12.82 -39.66
CA GLU A 364 -8.68 11.80 -39.93
C GLU A 364 -8.49 10.54 -39.07
N GLN A 365 -7.24 10.16 -38.80
CA GLN A 365 -6.95 9.03 -37.91
C GLN A 365 -7.28 9.32 -36.45
N SER A 366 -7.19 10.58 -36.01
CA SER A 366 -7.60 10.98 -34.65
C SER A 366 -9.12 10.93 -34.53
N ASN A 367 -9.84 11.54 -35.47
CA ASN A 367 -11.30 11.58 -35.45
C ASN A 367 -11.93 10.19 -35.53
N GLN A 368 -11.36 9.29 -36.33
CA GLN A 368 -11.84 7.90 -36.41
C GLN A 368 -11.59 7.13 -35.10
N LYS A 369 -10.48 7.37 -34.40
CA LYS A 369 -10.22 6.77 -33.09
C LYS A 369 -11.17 7.28 -32.02
N ASP A 370 -11.50 8.57 -32.03
CA ASP A 370 -12.41 9.16 -31.06
C ASP A 370 -13.85 8.65 -31.23
N VAL A 371 -14.29 8.43 -32.48
CA VAL A 371 -15.61 7.83 -32.77
C VAL A 371 -15.66 6.37 -32.28
N ILE A 372 -14.63 5.57 -32.55
CA ILE A 372 -14.55 4.17 -32.08
C ILE A 372 -14.50 4.13 -30.55
N LEU A 373 -13.75 5.03 -29.90
CA LEU A 373 -13.63 5.11 -28.45
C LEU A 373 -14.96 5.50 -27.79
N ASN A 374 -15.68 6.47 -28.35
CA ASN A 374 -16.97 6.90 -27.82
C ASN A 374 -18.04 5.82 -27.99
N GLN A 375 -18.05 5.11 -29.12
CA GLN A 375 -18.94 3.98 -29.32
C GLN A 375 -18.66 2.86 -28.31
N ALA A 376 -17.38 2.52 -28.10
CA ALA A 376 -17.00 1.47 -27.17
C ALA A 376 -17.33 1.83 -25.71
N LYS A 377 -17.24 3.12 -25.33
CA LYS A 377 -17.70 3.61 -24.02
C LYS A 377 -19.21 3.44 -23.83
N GLN A 378 -20.01 3.76 -24.85
CA GLN A 378 -21.46 3.57 -24.81
C GLN A 378 -21.83 2.09 -24.64
N ASP A 379 -21.12 1.19 -25.32
CA ASP A 379 -21.33 -0.26 -25.21
C ASP A 379 -20.91 -0.85 -23.85
N LEU A 380 -19.87 -0.29 -23.22
CA LEU A 380 -19.32 -0.78 -21.94
C LEU A 380 -20.10 -0.31 -20.72
N GLN A 381 -20.69 0.88 -20.78
CA GLN A 381 -21.43 1.48 -19.68
C GLN A 381 -22.55 0.58 -19.11
N PRO A 382 -23.47 0.00 -19.92
CA PRO A 382 -24.53 -0.86 -19.39
C PRO A 382 -23.98 -2.18 -18.81
N LYS A 383 -22.92 -2.76 -19.41
CA LYS A 383 -22.27 -3.97 -18.88
C LYS A 383 -21.62 -3.72 -17.52
N MET A 384 -20.99 -2.57 -17.34
CA MET A 384 -20.41 -2.17 -16.05
C MET A 384 -21.49 -1.94 -14.99
N GLN A 385 -22.60 -1.30 -15.35
CA GLN A 385 -23.73 -1.11 -14.43
C GLN A 385 -24.38 -2.44 -14.03
N GLN A 386 -24.52 -3.37 -14.98
CA GLN A 386 -24.99 -4.72 -14.72
C GLN A 386 -24.06 -5.47 -13.76
N LEU A 387 -22.74 -5.37 -13.94
CA LEU A 387 -21.77 -5.99 -13.03
C LEU A 387 -21.88 -5.43 -11.61
N VAL A 388 -22.03 -4.11 -11.46
CA VAL A 388 -22.24 -3.47 -10.15
C VAL A 388 -23.51 -3.98 -9.48
N GLN A 389 -24.63 -4.02 -10.21
CA GLN A 389 -25.90 -4.55 -9.70
C GLN A 389 -25.77 -6.03 -9.29
N MET A 390 -25.11 -6.86 -10.09
CA MET A 390 -24.90 -8.28 -9.77
C MET A 390 -24.05 -8.46 -8.49
N VAL A 391 -23.04 -7.62 -8.28
CA VAL A 391 -22.18 -7.65 -7.07
C VAL A 391 -22.94 -7.14 -5.84
N GLU A 392 -23.80 -6.13 -6.00
CA GLU A 392 -24.58 -5.53 -4.92
C GLU A 392 -25.76 -6.40 -4.46
N GLN A 393 -26.43 -7.09 -5.40
CA GLN A 393 -27.65 -7.87 -5.09
C GLN A 393 -27.39 -9.23 -4.40
N LYS A 394 -26.12 -9.57 -4.07
CA LYS A 394 -25.59 -10.61 -3.15
C LYS A 394 -26.16 -12.05 -3.14
N GLN A 395 -27.34 -12.37 -3.66
CA GLN A 395 -28.01 -13.67 -3.43
C GLN A 395 -28.44 -14.43 -4.68
N ASN A 396 -28.50 -13.80 -5.86
CA ASN A 396 -29.16 -14.44 -7.02
C ASN A 396 -28.25 -14.73 -8.23
N HIS A 397 -26.95 -14.44 -8.15
CA HIS A 397 -26.03 -14.66 -9.27
C HIS A 397 -24.89 -15.59 -8.89
N SER A 398 -24.64 -16.60 -9.72
CA SER A 398 -23.50 -17.50 -9.54
C SER A 398 -22.19 -16.72 -9.70
N GLN A 399 -21.14 -17.17 -9.00
CA GLN A 399 -19.80 -16.60 -9.15
C GLN A 399 -19.32 -16.68 -10.60
N GLU A 400 -19.75 -17.73 -11.33
CA GLU A 400 -19.44 -17.95 -12.74
C GLU A 400 -20.02 -16.84 -13.63
N SER A 401 -21.29 -16.47 -13.45
CA SER A 401 -21.90 -15.37 -14.23
C SER A 401 -21.19 -14.03 -14.02
N ILE A 402 -20.73 -13.75 -12.79
CA ILE A 402 -19.96 -12.53 -12.49
C ILE A 402 -18.58 -12.58 -13.17
N LEU A 403 -17.90 -13.73 -13.15
CA LEU A 403 -16.59 -13.92 -13.79
C LEU A 403 -16.68 -13.82 -15.31
N THR A 404 -17.72 -14.39 -15.93
CA THR A 404 -17.94 -14.29 -17.39
C THR A 404 -18.17 -12.84 -17.80
N LEU A 405 -19.03 -12.09 -17.10
CA LEU A 405 -19.27 -10.67 -17.39
C LEU A 405 -18.01 -9.82 -17.20
N LEU A 406 -17.22 -10.13 -16.18
CA LEU A 406 -15.95 -9.46 -15.91
C LEU A 406 -14.90 -9.74 -17.00
N HIS A 407 -14.81 -10.98 -17.49
CA HIS A 407 -13.94 -11.34 -18.61
C HIS A 407 -14.35 -10.61 -19.90
N ASP A 408 -15.65 -10.54 -20.18
CA ASP A 408 -16.22 -9.79 -21.30
C ASP A 408 -15.85 -8.30 -21.28
N ILE A 409 -15.97 -7.65 -20.10
CA ILE A 409 -15.61 -6.24 -19.92
C ILE A 409 -14.11 -6.04 -20.13
N ILE A 410 -13.27 -6.92 -19.57
CA ILE A 410 -11.81 -6.85 -19.74
C ILE A 410 -11.41 -7.04 -21.20
N GLN A 411 -12.03 -7.99 -21.91
CA GLN A 411 -11.74 -8.26 -23.31
C GLN A 411 -12.11 -7.05 -24.18
N LYS A 412 -13.29 -6.45 -23.97
CA LYS A 412 -13.68 -5.20 -24.66
C LYS A 412 -12.73 -4.04 -24.34
N LEU A 413 -12.30 -3.88 -23.09
CA LEU A 413 -11.33 -2.84 -22.72
C LEU A 413 -9.95 -3.05 -23.37
N LYS A 414 -9.53 -4.30 -23.59
CA LYS A 414 -8.28 -4.61 -24.31
C LYS A 414 -8.37 -4.25 -25.79
N GLU A 415 -9.52 -4.49 -26.43
CA GLU A 415 -9.73 -4.17 -27.85
C GLU A 415 -9.64 -2.65 -28.11
N ILE A 416 -9.99 -1.82 -27.12
CA ILE A 416 -9.91 -0.35 -27.21
C ILE A 416 -8.46 0.16 -27.05
N GLY A 417 -7.54 -0.67 -26.52
CA GLY A 417 -6.13 -0.29 -26.32
C GLY A 417 -5.89 0.66 -25.14
N GLU A 418 -6.87 0.82 -24.25
CA GLU A 418 -6.83 1.75 -23.12
C GLU A 418 -6.35 1.05 -21.84
N GLU A 419 -5.05 0.72 -21.77
CA GLU A 419 -4.44 0.06 -20.60
C GLU A 419 -4.66 0.84 -19.28
N GLN A 420 -4.79 2.16 -19.36
CA GLN A 420 -5.05 3.03 -18.22
C GLN A 420 -6.42 2.74 -17.60
N TYR A 421 -7.46 2.54 -18.42
CA TYR A 421 -8.80 2.20 -17.95
C TYR A 421 -8.86 0.80 -17.34
N ILE A 422 -8.13 -0.16 -17.91
CA ILE A 422 -8.00 -1.51 -17.34
C ILE A 422 -7.36 -1.45 -15.94
N LYS A 423 -6.29 -0.65 -15.77
CA LYS A 423 -5.63 -0.46 -14.47
C LYS A 423 -6.58 0.18 -13.44
N ASN A 424 -7.31 1.22 -13.82
CA ASN A 424 -8.26 1.90 -12.94
C ASN A 424 -9.42 0.97 -12.53
N PHE A 425 -9.97 0.23 -13.49
CA PHE A 425 -11.05 -0.72 -13.23
C PHE A 425 -10.61 -1.88 -12.32
N LYS A 426 -9.39 -2.41 -12.55
CA LYS A 426 -8.80 -3.43 -11.67
C LYS A 426 -8.61 -2.91 -10.24
N SER A 427 -8.09 -1.69 -10.07
CA SER A 427 -7.94 -1.06 -8.75
C SER A 427 -9.28 -0.86 -8.04
N PHE A 428 -10.34 -0.51 -8.78
CA PHE A 428 -11.69 -0.37 -8.22
C PHE A 428 -12.22 -1.72 -7.71
N LEU A 429 -12.08 -2.79 -8.50
CA LEU A 429 -12.51 -4.13 -8.13
C LEU A 429 -11.72 -4.69 -6.94
N GLU A 430 -10.39 -4.51 -6.91
CA GLU A 430 -9.56 -4.92 -5.78
C GLU A 430 -9.96 -4.22 -4.48
N THR A 431 -10.32 -2.93 -4.55
CA THR A 431 -10.81 -2.19 -3.38
C THR A 431 -12.12 -2.77 -2.87
N LYS A 432 -13.11 -2.98 -3.76
CA LYS A 432 -14.41 -3.56 -3.38
C LYS A 432 -14.31 -5.00 -2.87
N LEU A 433 -13.39 -5.80 -3.41
CA LEU A 433 -13.14 -7.16 -2.93
C LEU A 433 -12.46 -7.16 -1.55
N ASN A 434 -11.50 -6.27 -1.31
CA ASN A 434 -10.83 -6.14 -0.01
C ASN A 434 -11.79 -5.67 1.09
N ASP A 435 -12.69 -4.72 0.78
CA ASP A 435 -13.73 -4.28 1.71
C ASP A 435 -14.63 -5.46 2.13
N LYS A 436 -14.98 -6.34 1.18
CA LYS A 436 -15.77 -7.55 1.45
C LYS A 436 -15.02 -8.54 2.34
N GLN A 437 -13.72 -8.75 2.08
CA GLN A 437 -12.89 -9.63 2.91
C GLN A 437 -12.77 -9.11 4.35
N SER A 438 -12.67 -7.78 4.52
CA SER A 438 -12.66 -7.13 5.84
C SER A 438 -13.99 -7.31 6.58
N ILE A 439 -15.13 -7.20 5.89
CA ILE A 439 -16.44 -7.42 6.50
C ILE A 439 -16.61 -8.89 6.95
N ILE A 440 -16.17 -9.85 6.13
CA ILE A 440 -16.24 -11.28 6.47
C ILE A 440 -15.38 -11.59 7.69
N THR A 441 -14.15 -11.09 7.74
CA THR A 441 -13.25 -11.31 8.89
C THR A 441 -13.79 -10.68 10.17
N GLU A 442 -14.42 -9.50 10.12
CA GLU A 442 -15.03 -8.90 11.32
C GLU A 442 -16.27 -9.68 11.78
N GLN A 443 -17.08 -10.20 10.85
CA GLN A 443 -18.21 -11.07 11.21
C GLN A 443 -17.75 -12.37 11.88
N GLU A 444 -16.67 -12.99 11.39
CA GLU A 444 -16.06 -14.17 12.04
C GLU A 444 -15.51 -13.83 13.42
N ARG A 445 -14.89 -12.66 13.58
CA ARG A 445 -14.41 -12.17 14.89
C ARG A 445 -15.54 -11.99 15.89
N ILE A 446 -16.66 -11.38 15.47
CA ILE A 446 -17.85 -11.18 16.32
C ILE A 446 -18.46 -12.54 16.70
N LYS A 447 -18.60 -13.47 15.74
CA LYS A 447 -19.09 -14.83 16.02
C LYS A 447 -18.18 -15.59 16.99
N SER A 448 -16.86 -15.50 16.82
CA SER A 448 -15.90 -16.11 17.72
C SER A 448 -15.99 -15.54 19.15
N GLN A 449 -16.16 -14.23 19.29
CA GLN A 449 -16.39 -13.59 20.59
C GLN A 449 -17.70 -14.03 21.24
N GLN A 450 -18.79 -14.11 20.46
CA GLN A 450 -20.09 -14.61 20.96
C GLN A 450 -19.99 -16.09 21.39
N GLU A 451 -19.26 -16.92 20.63
CA GLU A 451 -19.03 -18.32 20.96
C GLU A 451 -18.23 -18.47 22.25
N GLN A 452 -17.14 -17.71 22.40
CA GLN A 452 -16.34 -17.70 23.65
C GLN A 452 -17.18 -17.24 24.85
N GLN A 453 -18.07 -16.26 24.67
CA GLN A 453 -19.03 -15.87 25.71
C GLN A 453 -20.00 -17.00 26.04
N ARG A 454 -20.52 -17.73 25.03
CA ARG A 454 -21.41 -18.88 25.23
C ARG A 454 -20.72 -19.98 26.03
N ILE A 455 -19.50 -20.36 25.63
CA ILE A 455 -18.71 -21.40 26.32
C ILE A 455 -18.43 -21.00 27.77
N ARG A 456 -18.09 -19.72 28.02
CA ARG A 456 -17.87 -19.22 29.40
C ARG A 456 -19.14 -19.30 30.25
N ILE A 457 -20.29 -18.98 29.67
CA ILE A 457 -21.60 -19.08 30.34
C ILE A 457 -21.97 -20.55 30.60
N GLU A 458 -21.61 -21.47 29.71
CA GLU A 458 -21.84 -22.91 29.85
C GLU A 458 -20.96 -23.53 30.94
N GLN A 459 -19.66 -23.20 30.97
CA GLN A 459 -18.74 -23.63 32.02
C GLN A 459 -19.13 -23.13 33.41
N LEU A 460 -19.71 -21.93 33.52
CA LEU A 460 -20.16 -21.39 34.81
C LEU A 460 -21.45 -22.07 35.31
N GLN A 461 -22.26 -22.64 34.40
CA GLN A 461 -23.46 -23.41 34.79
C GLN A 461 -23.12 -24.73 35.45
N SER A 462 -22.03 -25.40 35.04
CA SER A 462 -21.64 -26.68 35.63
C SER A 462 -21.04 -26.53 37.03
N ILE A 463 -20.42 -25.38 37.34
CA ILE A 463 -19.74 -25.14 38.62
C ILE A 463 -20.71 -24.55 39.67
N ASN A 464 -21.61 -23.64 39.28
CA ASN A 464 -22.57 -23.02 40.21
C ASN A 464 -23.81 -22.46 39.49
N PRO A 465 -24.96 -23.16 39.51
CA PRO A 465 -26.15 -22.76 38.75
C PRO A 465 -26.73 -21.40 39.19
N VAL A 466 -26.53 -21.01 40.46
CA VAL A 466 -27.02 -19.74 41.02
C VAL A 466 -26.20 -18.55 40.50
N GLN A 467 -24.88 -18.70 40.36
CA GLN A 467 -24.03 -17.66 39.78
C GLN A 467 -24.24 -17.54 38.26
N ALA A 468 -24.48 -18.66 37.57
CA ALA A 468 -24.76 -18.64 36.13
C ALA A 468 -26.06 -17.90 35.76
N GLN A 469 -27.11 -18.00 36.60
CA GLN A 469 -28.32 -17.19 36.43
C GLN A 469 -28.04 -15.69 36.57
N ARG A 470 -27.15 -15.28 37.49
CA ARG A 470 -26.74 -13.87 37.64
C ARG A 470 -25.95 -13.36 36.44
N LEU A 471 -25.15 -14.21 35.79
CA LEU A 471 -24.34 -13.85 34.62
C LEU A 471 -25.14 -13.77 33.31
N ARG A 472 -26.19 -14.60 33.14
CA ARG A 472 -27.12 -14.47 32.00
C ARG A 472 -27.93 -13.16 32.05
N ALA A 473 -28.00 -12.53 33.22
CA ALA A 473 -28.75 -11.30 33.46
C ALA A 473 -27.84 -10.12 33.84
N TYR A 474 -26.69 -9.94 33.17
CA TYR A 474 -26.03 -8.63 33.17
C TYR A 474 -26.92 -7.63 32.43
N LYS A 475 -27.89 -7.08 33.15
CA LYS A 475 -28.74 -5.99 32.70
C LYS A 475 -27.81 -4.78 32.54
N THR A 476 -27.59 -4.28 31.33
CA THR A 476 -26.64 -3.17 31.06
C THR A 476 -27.32 -1.80 30.99
N LYS A 477 -28.66 -1.78 30.98
CA LYS A 477 -29.48 -0.57 30.86
C LYS A 477 -30.49 -0.51 32.00
N ASN A 478 -30.67 0.66 32.61
CA ASN A 478 -31.62 0.88 33.70
C ASN A 478 -33.07 0.84 33.18
N CYS A 479 -33.99 0.28 33.98
CA CYS A 479 -35.39 0.23 33.60
C CYS A 479 -36.03 1.61 33.74
N HIS A 480 -36.55 2.14 32.64
CA HIS A 480 -37.27 3.41 32.65
C HIS A 480 -38.55 3.39 33.51
N ASN A 481 -39.19 2.23 33.63
CA ASN A 481 -40.46 2.10 34.34
C ASN A 481 -40.28 1.75 35.83
N PHE A 482 -39.07 1.43 36.29
CA PHE A 482 -38.83 1.04 37.68
C PHE A 482 -39.17 2.16 38.67
N HIS A 483 -38.87 3.41 38.31
CA HIS A 483 -39.19 4.61 39.10
C HIS A 483 -40.52 5.26 38.71
N SER A 484 -41.34 4.62 37.87
CA SER A 484 -42.69 5.11 37.61
C SER A 484 -43.57 4.89 38.84
N SER A 485 -44.62 5.70 39.02
CA SER A 485 -45.57 5.54 40.14
C SER A 485 -46.26 4.17 40.18
N ILE A 486 -46.33 3.50 39.03
CA ILE A 486 -46.91 2.15 38.86
C ILE A 486 -45.83 1.06 39.09
N GLY A 487 -44.54 1.43 39.07
CA GLY A 487 -43.42 0.50 39.06
C GLY A 487 -43.27 -0.25 37.73
N CYS A 488 -42.22 -1.06 37.60
CA CYS A 488 -42.05 -1.89 36.40
C CYS A 488 -42.99 -3.09 36.46
N THR A 489 -43.94 -3.18 35.51
CA THR A 489 -44.88 -4.31 35.41
C THR A 489 -44.22 -5.68 35.21
N ARG A 490 -42.95 -5.71 34.81
CA ARG A 490 -42.16 -6.94 34.62
C ARG A 490 -41.44 -7.41 35.89
N GLY A 491 -41.44 -6.63 36.97
CA GLY A 491 -40.79 -7.00 38.24
C GLY A 491 -39.35 -7.48 38.07
N ASP A 492 -38.97 -8.54 38.79
CA ASP A 492 -37.61 -9.09 38.74
C ASP A 492 -37.24 -9.72 37.38
N ASN A 493 -38.26 -10.10 36.61
CA ASN A 493 -38.12 -10.64 35.25
C ASN A 493 -37.84 -9.55 34.19
N CYS A 494 -37.73 -8.28 34.58
CA CYS A 494 -37.37 -7.21 33.66
C CYS A 494 -35.92 -7.37 33.16
N ASN A 495 -35.67 -7.30 31.85
CA ASN A 495 -34.31 -7.35 31.28
C ASN A 495 -33.45 -6.10 31.57
N PHE A 496 -34.00 -5.11 32.27
CA PHE A 496 -33.36 -3.83 32.60
C PHE A 496 -33.08 -3.71 34.11
N ILE A 497 -32.02 -2.98 34.49
CA ILE A 497 -31.58 -2.83 35.88
C ILE A 497 -32.66 -2.12 36.71
N HIS A 498 -33.04 -2.74 37.82
CA HIS A 498 -33.88 -2.17 38.88
C HIS A 498 -32.98 -1.78 40.05
N ASP A 499 -32.37 -0.60 39.99
CA ASP A 499 -31.49 -0.11 41.05
C ASP A 499 -32.10 1.12 41.71
N SER A 500 -32.32 1.01 43.02
CA SER A 500 -32.82 2.09 43.89
C SER A 500 -31.87 3.29 43.95
N ARG A 501 -30.56 3.07 43.71
CA ARG A 501 -29.52 4.12 43.79
C ARG A 501 -29.47 5.02 42.57
N TYR A 502 -30.07 4.59 41.46
CA TYR A 502 -30.13 5.40 40.24
C TYR A 502 -31.48 6.08 40.16
N PRO A 503 -31.60 7.40 40.40
CA PRO A 503 -32.83 8.11 40.09
C PRO A 503 -33.07 7.97 38.58
N GLY A 504 -34.13 7.24 38.22
CA GLY A 504 -34.52 7.10 36.82
C GLY A 504 -34.67 8.49 36.19
N ARG A 505 -34.43 8.59 34.87
CA ARG A 505 -34.89 9.79 34.17
C ARG A 505 -36.38 9.94 34.45
N PRO A 506 -36.89 11.14 34.80
CA PRO A 506 -38.32 11.34 34.97
C PRO A 506 -38.99 10.78 33.71
N ALA A 507 -39.96 9.89 33.91
CA ALA A 507 -40.70 9.31 32.80
C ALA A 507 -41.15 10.49 31.93
N PRO A 508 -40.77 10.52 30.62
CA PRO A 508 -41.17 11.62 29.77
C PRO A 508 -42.67 11.75 29.90
N ILE A 509 -43.13 12.93 30.34
CA ILE A 509 -44.54 13.24 30.48
C ILE A 509 -45.13 13.03 29.08
N LEU A 510 -45.75 11.86 28.87
CA LEU A 510 -46.49 11.59 27.66
C LEU A 510 -47.67 12.57 27.72
N GLN A 511 -47.52 13.72 27.06
CA GLN A 511 -48.57 14.74 26.94
C GLN A 511 -49.83 14.22 26.22
N TYR A 512 -49.83 12.96 25.79
CA TYR A 512 -50.97 12.30 25.18
C TYR A 512 -51.12 10.89 25.76
N PRO A 513 -51.99 10.68 26.77
CA PRO A 513 -52.37 9.35 27.22
C PRO A 513 -53.40 8.80 26.24
N ASN A 514 -52.98 8.50 25.01
CA ASN A 514 -53.86 7.92 24.02
C ASN A 514 -53.25 6.62 23.48
N PHE A 515 -54.09 5.58 23.59
CA PHE A 515 -53.97 4.22 23.04
C PHE A 515 -53.20 3.20 23.90
N LEU A 516 -53.95 2.18 24.32
CA LEU A 516 -53.54 0.91 24.94
C LEU A 516 -53.38 0.88 26.46
N ASN A 517 -54.50 1.01 27.17
CA ASN A 517 -54.87 0.11 28.27
C ASN A 517 -56.31 0.41 28.71
N LYS A 518 -57.30 -0.31 28.15
CA LYS A 518 -58.72 -0.14 28.50
C LYS A 518 -59.42 -1.43 28.94
N THR A 519 -58.69 -2.49 29.34
CA THR A 519 -59.33 -3.80 29.55
C THR A 519 -59.10 -4.50 30.89
N LEU A 520 -58.60 -3.87 31.97
CA LEU A 520 -58.33 -4.64 33.20
C LEU A 520 -58.78 -4.05 34.55
N TYR A 521 -59.72 -3.09 34.61
CA TYR A 521 -60.39 -2.82 35.90
C TYR A 521 -61.90 -2.54 35.72
N PRO A 522 -62.78 -3.19 36.51
CA PRO A 522 -64.20 -2.90 36.52
C PRO A 522 -64.44 -1.54 37.19
N GLN A 523 -65.09 -0.63 36.47
CA GLN A 523 -65.57 0.64 37.04
C GLN A 523 -66.99 0.47 37.60
N PRO A 524 -67.32 1.08 38.74
CA PRO A 524 -68.66 1.03 39.31
C PRO A 524 -69.61 1.95 38.53
N ASN A 525 -70.79 1.40 38.20
CA ASN A 525 -72.04 2.08 37.89
C ASN A 525 -71.95 3.44 37.16
N MET A 526 -71.85 3.40 35.83
CA MET A 526 -72.28 4.51 34.98
C MET A 526 -73.54 4.06 34.24
N GLN A 527 -74.61 4.84 34.39
CA GLN A 527 -75.90 4.60 33.73
C GLN A 527 -75.73 4.64 32.21
N LEU A 528 -76.06 3.53 31.56
CA LEU A 528 -76.05 3.35 30.11
C LEU A 528 -77.19 4.15 29.47
N ILE A 529 -76.87 5.27 28.82
CA ILE A 529 -77.76 5.87 27.83
C ILE A 529 -77.54 5.12 26.52
N ILE A 530 -78.48 4.23 26.19
CA ILE A 530 -78.46 3.43 24.96
C ILE A 530 -79.02 4.31 23.82
N PRO A 531 -78.26 4.52 22.73
CA PRO A 531 -78.75 5.25 21.56
C PRO A 531 -79.94 4.52 20.90
N PRO A 532 -80.98 5.23 20.44
CA PRO A 532 -82.24 4.64 19.98
C PRO A 532 -82.16 3.75 18.72
N LEU A 533 -80.99 3.64 18.08
CA LEU A 533 -80.80 2.82 16.88
C LEU A 533 -80.37 1.36 17.15
N LEU A 534 -80.13 0.98 18.41
CA LEU A 534 -79.71 -0.39 18.77
C LEU A 534 -80.82 -1.26 19.39
N GLN A 535 -82.07 -0.77 19.44
CA GLN A 535 -83.19 -1.51 20.02
C GLN A 535 -83.88 -2.50 19.07
N GLN A 536 -83.45 -2.61 17.80
CA GLN A 536 -84.13 -3.43 16.80
C GLN A 536 -83.40 -4.73 16.41
N LEU A 537 -82.28 -5.08 17.05
CA LEU A 537 -81.57 -6.32 16.73
C LEU A 537 -81.88 -7.43 17.74
N ASN A 538 -82.42 -8.51 17.20
CA ASN A 538 -82.91 -9.70 17.91
C ASN A 538 -81.78 -10.41 18.69
N PRO A 539 -81.92 -10.66 20.00
CA PRO A 539 -80.86 -11.23 20.85
C PRO A 539 -80.46 -12.68 20.54
N ALA A 540 -81.17 -13.37 19.63
CA ALA A 540 -80.89 -14.76 19.27
C ALA A 540 -79.55 -14.96 18.52
N PHE A 541 -78.94 -13.91 17.97
CA PHE A 541 -77.70 -14.05 17.18
C PHE A 541 -76.40 -14.06 17.99
N LEU A 542 -76.43 -13.68 19.28
CA LEU A 542 -75.22 -13.49 20.09
C LEU A 542 -74.85 -14.68 20.99
N LEU A 543 -75.72 -15.67 21.15
CA LEU A 543 -75.48 -16.83 22.04
C LEU A 543 -74.87 -18.06 21.35
N GLY A 544 -74.59 -18.01 20.04
CA GLY A 544 -74.14 -19.17 19.27
C GLY A 544 -72.63 -19.46 19.26
N ARG A 545 -71.76 -18.65 19.88
CA ARG A 545 -70.30 -18.76 19.69
C ARG A 545 -69.43 -19.01 20.93
N LEU A 546 -70.01 -19.26 22.11
CA LEU A 546 -69.24 -19.36 23.36
C LEU A 546 -68.90 -20.78 23.85
N LYS A 547 -69.11 -21.85 23.06
CA LYS A 547 -68.84 -23.24 23.51
C LYS A 547 -67.57 -23.89 22.94
N LYS A 548 -66.47 -23.16 22.71
CA LYS A 548 -65.27 -23.78 22.09
C LYS A 548 -63.91 -23.54 22.76
N TYR A 549 -63.86 -23.04 23.99
CA TYR A 549 -62.57 -22.73 24.65
C TYR A 549 -62.48 -23.10 26.14
N ASP A 550 -63.08 -24.22 26.56
CA ASP A 550 -62.89 -24.76 27.93
C ASP A 550 -62.17 -26.12 27.96
N SER A 551 -61.30 -26.41 27.00
CA SER A 551 -60.39 -27.55 27.11
C SER A 551 -59.08 -27.30 26.36
N LEU A 552 -58.16 -26.58 27.00
CA LEU A 552 -56.71 -26.64 26.77
C LEU A 552 -55.97 -26.19 28.02
#